data_AF-A0A073J1X9-F1
#
_entry.id   AF-A0A073J1X9-F1
#
_cell.length_a   1.000
_cell.length_b   1.000
_cell.length_c   1.000
_cell.angle_alpha   90.00
_cell.angle_beta   90.00
_cell.angle_gamma   90.00
#
_symmetry.space_group_name_H-M   'P 1'
#
loop_
_entity.id
_entity.type
_entity.pdbx_description
1 polymer ?
#
loop_
_entity_poly.entity_id
_entity_poly.type
_entity_poly.pdbx_seq_one_letter_code
_entity_poly.pdbx_strand_id
1 'polypeptide(L)' 'MTYLEKVMQRIKLDKELLTEELADQLKEKFQLAVAANFCPGDFIIGGPMQMNHTCPKSIHCWICWHQEADDR' A
#
# COMPACT_ATOMS: atom_id res chain seq x y z
N MET A 1 2.53 3.43 12.28
CA MET A 1 2.20 2.49 11.18
C MET A 1 2.05 3.30 9.91
N THR A 2 2.73 2.90 8.83
CA THR A 2 2.66 3.59 7.53
C THR A 2 1.36 3.26 6.78
N TYR A 3 1.02 4.07 5.77
CA TYR A 3 -0.10 3.74 4.87
C TYR A 3 0.08 2.35 4.23
N LEU A 4 1.32 2.01 3.84
CA LEU A 4 1.62 0.73 3.21
C LEU A 4 1.40 -0.42 4.19
N GLU A 5 1.96 -0.32 5.39
CA GLU A 5 1.75 -1.31 6.45
C GLU A 5 0.26 -1.51 6.77
N LYS A 6 -0.51 -0.42 6.84
CA LYS A 6 -1.95 -0.47 7.12
C LYS A 6 -2.72 -1.25 6.06
N VAL A 7 -2.37 -1.09 4.78
CA VAL A 7 -2.96 -1.87 3.67
C VAL A 7 -2.48 -3.32 3.70
N MET A 8 -1.17 -3.55 3.84
CA MET A 8 -0.60 -4.90 3.84
C MET A 8 -1.16 -5.79 4.96
N GLN A 9 -1.45 -5.23 6.14
CA GLN A 9 -2.09 -5.94 7.25
C GLN A 9 -3.54 -6.38 6.95
N ARG A 10 -4.20 -5.78 5.97
CA ARG A 10 -5.59 -6.11 5.59
C ARG A 10 -5.67 -7.19 4.52
N ILE A 11 -4.55 -7.52 3.88
CA ILE A 11 -4.49 -8.57 2.87
C ILE A 11 -4.59 -9.92 3.57
N LYS A 12 -5.63 -10.67 3.20
CA LYS A 12 -5.81 -12.05 3.63
C LYS A 12 -5.49 -12.95 2.45
N LEU A 13 -4.51 -13.83 2.64
CA LEU A 13 -4.18 -14.88 1.69
C LEU A 13 -4.75 -16.20 2.19
N ASP A 14 -5.33 -16.97 1.27
CA ASP A 14 -5.85 -18.28 1.57
C ASP A 14 -4.70 -19.26 1.77
N LYS A 15 -4.55 -19.74 3.01
CA LYS A 15 -3.48 -20.65 3.42
C LYS A 15 -3.75 -22.10 3.02
N GLU A 16 -4.97 -22.43 2.61
CA GLU A 16 -5.28 -23.77 2.06
C GLU A 16 -4.77 -23.90 0.62
N LEU A 17 -4.66 -22.77 -0.09
CA LEU A 17 -4.23 -22.71 -1.48
C LEU A 17 -2.75 -22.35 -1.66
N LEU A 18 -2.10 -21.81 -0.63
CA LEU A 18 -0.75 -21.23 -0.74
C LEU A 18 0.17 -21.77 0.36
N THR A 19 1.40 -22.12 -0.01
CA THR A 19 2.49 -22.33 0.95
C THR A 19 2.91 -21.00 1.59
N GLU A 20 3.57 -21.05 2.74
CA GLU A 20 4.09 -19.84 3.42
C GLU A 20 5.04 -19.05 2.51
N GLU A 21 5.97 -19.74 1.83
CA GLU A 21 6.89 -19.12 0.89
C GLU A 21 6.16 -18.38 -0.24
N LEU A 22 5.17 -19.02 -0.85
CA LEU A 22 4.41 -18.42 -1.95
C LEU A 22 3.55 -17.25 -1.47
N ALA A 23 3.01 -17.35 -0.25
CA ALA A 23 2.26 -16.26 0.38
C ALA A 23 3.15 -15.02 0.60
N ASP A 24 4.39 -15.20 1.04
CA ASP A 24 5.32 -14.09 1.26
C ASP A 24 5.80 -13.48 -0.07
N GLN A 25 6.10 -14.30 -1.08
CA GLN A 25 6.38 -13.80 -2.43
C GLN A 25 5.20 -13.00 -3.03
N LEU A 26 3.96 -13.44 -2.79
CA LEU A 26 2.76 -12.72 -3.25
C LEU A 26 2.58 -11.39 -2.52
N LYS A 27 2.83 -11.34 -1.21
CA LYS A 27 2.80 -10.07 -0.45
C LYS A 27 3.82 -9.07 -0.98
N GLU A 28 5.05 -9.51 -1.26
CA GLU A 28 6.08 -8.64 -1.80
C GLU A 28 5.69 -8.08 -3.18
N LYS A 29 5.20 -8.95 -4.07
CA LYS A 29 4.70 -8.54 -5.39
C LYS A 29 3.53 -7.57 -5.28
N PHE A 30 2.61 -7.80 -4.35
CA PHE A 30 1.48 -6.91 -4.11
C PHE A 30 1.95 -5.56 -3.59
N GLN A 31 2.89 -5.53 -2.63
CA GLN A 31 3.46 -4.31 -2.07
C GLN A 31 4.09 -3.45 -3.18
N LEU A 32 4.89 -4.05 -4.05
CA LEU A 32 5.51 -3.37 -5.19
C LEU A 32 4.46 -2.86 -6.18
N ALA A 33 3.47 -3.69 -6.53
CA ALA A 33 2.41 -3.30 -7.46
C ALA A 33 1.56 -2.14 -6.93
N VAL A 34 1.20 -2.17 -5.64
CA VAL A 34 0.45 -1.10 -4.99
C VAL A 34 1.26 0.20 -4.99
N ALA A 35 2.50 0.13 -4.52
CA ALA A 35 3.35 1.29 -4.37
C ALA A 35 3.92 1.84 -5.68
N ALA A 36 3.72 1.15 -6.81
CA ALA A 36 4.10 1.63 -8.14
C ALA A 36 2.95 2.32 -8.89
N ASN A 37 1.71 1.87 -8.69
CA ASN A 37 0.57 2.24 -9.53
C ASN A 37 -0.46 3.13 -8.82
N PHE A 38 -0.43 3.20 -7.49
CA PHE A 38 -1.46 3.87 -6.72
C PHE A 38 -0.86 4.78 -5.66
N CYS A 39 -1.68 5.68 -5.15
CA CYS A 39 -1.40 6.53 -4.01
C CYS A 39 -2.21 6.05 -2.79
N PRO A 40 -1.79 6.40 -1.56
CA PRO A 40 -2.53 6.01 -0.36
C PRO A 40 -4.02 6.38 -0.37
N GLY A 41 -4.37 7.55 -0.91
CA GLY A 41 -5.77 8.00 -1.01
C GLY A 41 -6.66 7.17 -1.93
N ASP A 42 -6.10 6.30 -2.78
CA ASP A 42 -6.88 5.35 -3.58
C ASP A 42 -7.42 4.18 -2.72
N PHE A 43 -6.81 3.93 -1.57
CA PHE A 43 -7.18 2.84 -0.64
C PHE A 43 -7.75 3.35 0.69
N ILE A 44 -7.33 4.53 1.13
CA ILE A 44 -7.61 5.07 2.46
C ILE A 44 -8.26 6.43 2.31
N ILE A 45 -9.51 6.53 2.78
CA ILE A 45 -10.25 7.80 2.81
C ILE A 45 -9.44 8.85 3.57
N GLY A 46 -9.25 10.03 2.98
CA GLY A 46 -8.42 11.09 3.56
C GLY A 46 -6.90 10.91 3.39
N GLY A 47 -6.46 9.82 2.78
CA GLY A 47 -5.05 9.59 2.48
C GLY A 47 -4.50 10.51 1.37
N PRO A 48 -3.18 10.70 1.31
CA PRO A 48 -2.55 11.56 0.31
C PRO A 48 -2.74 11.03 -1.13
N MET A 49 -3.06 11.96 -2.04
CA MET A 49 -3.21 11.74 -3.47
C MET A 49 -2.41 12.78 -4.27
N GLN A 50 -2.06 12.43 -5.51
CA GLN A 50 -1.45 13.39 -6.45
C GLN A 50 -2.41 14.52 -6.84
N MET A 51 -3.70 14.20 -7.05
CA MET A 51 -4.69 15.18 -7.53
C MET A 51 -4.86 16.37 -6.58
N ASN A 52 -4.69 16.16 -5.28
CA ASN A 52 -4.82 17.20 -4.26
C ASN A 52 -3.48 17.80 -3.82
N HIS A 53 -2.37 17.53 -4.55
CA HIS A 53 -1.01 17.96 -4.23
C HIS A 53 -0.47 17.54 -2.84
N THR A 54 -1.22 16.74 -2.08
CA THR A 54 -0.80 16.15 -0.80
C THR A 54 0.32 15.12 -0.97
N CYS A 55 0.39 14.47 -2.13
CA CYS A 55 1.53 13.67 -2.53
C CYS A 55 2.31 14.43 -3.61
N PRO A 56 3.65 14.56 -3.51
CA PRO A 56 4.46 15.15 -4.57
C PRO A 56 4.18 14.44 -5.90
N LYS A 57 4.30 15.17 -7.03
CA LYS A 57 4.36 14.58 -8.38
C LYS A 57 5.61 13.68 -8.52
N SER A 58 5.58 12.57 -7.80
CA SER A 58 6.46 11.43 -7.98
C SER A 58 5.71 10.47 -8.90
N ILE A 59 6.40 9.87 -9.86
CA ILE A 59 5.78 8.97 -10.85
C ILE A 59 5.04 7.79 -10.16
N HIS A 60 5.30 7.52 -8.87
CA HIS A 60 4.85 6.30 -8.21
C HIS A 60 4.21 6.48 -6.81
N CYS A 61 4.00 7.69 -6.27
CA CYS A 61 3.46 7.87 -4.89
C CYS A 61 4.21 7.15 -3.75
N TRP A 62 5.36 6.53 -4.03
CA TRP A 62 6.15 5.68 -3.14
C TRP A 62 6.46 6.35 -1.80
N ILE A 63 6.84 7.63 -1.83
CA ILE A 63 7.17 8.39 -0.63
C ILE A 63 5.95 8.48 0.31
N CYS A 64 4.76 8.67 -0.25
CA CYS A 64 3.52 8.83 0.53
C CYS A 64 3.08 7.50 1.16
N TRP A 65 3.38 6.37 0.52
CA TRP A 65 3.15 5.05 1.10
C TRP A 65 3.94 4.80 2.39
N HIS A 66 5.11 5.42 2.52
CA HIS A 66 6.01 5.28 3.68
C HIS A 66 5.79 6.35 4.76
N GLN A 67 4.81 7.25 4.58
CA GLN A 67 4.41 8.20 5.63
C GLN A 67 3.51 7.50 6.65
N GLU A 68 3.51 8.02 7.88
CA GLU A 68 2.58 7.56 8.92
C GLU A 68 1.13 7.83 8.50
N ALA A 69 0.27 6.82 8.68
CA ALA A 69 -1.16 6.97 8.50
C ALA A 69 -1.76 7.61 9.76
N ASP A 70 -2.44 8.75 9.61
CA ASP A 70 -3.22 9.34 10.69
C ASP A 70 -4.52 8.52 10.85
N ASP A 71 -4.91 8.16 12.06
CA ASP A 71 -6.05 7.26 12.34
C ASP A 71 -7.41 8.00 12.40
N ARG A 72 -7.53 9.15 11.72
CA ARG A 72 -8.74 9.97 11.74
C ARG A 72 -9.91 9.38 10.96
#